data_AF-A0A2W2DAB6-F1
#
_entry.id   AF-A0A2W2DAB6-F1
#
_cell.length_a   1.000
_cell.length_b   1.000
_cell.length_c   1.000
_cell.angle_alpha   90.00
_cell.angle_beta   90.00
_cell.angle_gamma   90.00
#
_symmetry.space_group_name_H-M   'P 1'
#
loop_
_entity.id
_entity.type
_entity.pdbx_description
1 polymer ?
#
loop_
_entity_poly.entity_id
_entity_poly.type
_entity_poly.pdbx_seq_one_letter_code
_entity_poly.pdbx_strand_id
1 'polypeptide(L)'
;MQRSKSYRKAFEVIDRTKLYTPAEAVKLAKETTNVKFDATVEVAMRLGVDPRKADQMVRGTVNLPHGTGKTARVIVFAAGAKAEEAVAAGADEVGTDELVARIQGGWLDFDAAIATPDQMAKIGRIARILGPRGLMPNPKTGTVTMDVTKAVADIKGGKITFRVDKHSNLHLIIGKASFSENQLVDNYAA
;
A
#
# COMPACT_ATOMS: atom_id res chain seq x y z
N MET A 1 -3.61 27.75 -17.44
CA MET A 1 -2.29 27.10 -17.45
C MET A 1 -2.11 26.33 -18.76
N GLN A 2 -1.05 26.58 -19.53
CA GLN A 2 -0.73 25.75 -20.69
C GLN A 2 -0.32 24.34 -20.24
N ARG A 3 -0.99 23.31 -20.77
CA ARG A 3 -0.65 21.89 -20.55
C ARG A 3 0.31 21.38 -21.63
N SER A 4 1.10 20.34 -21.33
CA SER A 4 2.02 19.70 -22.29
C SER A 4 1.27 19.07 -23.47
N LYS A 5 1.98 18.85 -24.59
CA LYS A 5 1.41 18.18 -25.78
C LYS A 5 0.92 16.76 -25.45
N SER A 6 1.69 16.02 -24.66
CA SER A 6 1.35 14.65 -24.24
C SER A 6 0.10 14.60 -23.36
N TYR A 7 -0.09 15.56 -22.47
CA TYR A 7 -1.31 15.67 -21.66
C TYR A 7 -2.54 15.91 -22.52
N ARG A 8 -2.46 16.85 -23.49
CA ARG A 8 -3.58 17.17 -24.38
C ARG A 8 -4.00 15.96 -25.21
N LYS A 9 -3.04 15.23 -25.77
CA LYS A 9 -3.30 14.01 -26.54
C LYS A 9 -4.01 12.93 -25.72
N ALA A 10 -3.58 12.69 -24.48
CA ALA A 10 -4.27 11.76 -23.59
C ALA A 10 -5.69 12.23 -23.25
N PHE A 11 -5.85 13.53 -23.03
CA PHE A 11 -7.15 14.14 -22.69
C PHE A 11 -8.17 14.07 -23.83
N GLU A 12 -7.74 14.11 -25.09
CA GLU A 12 -8.63 14.01 -26.26
C GLU A 12 -9.34 12.65 -26.36
N VAL A 13 -8.76 11.58 -25.81
CA VAL A 13 -9.34 10.22 -25.83
C VAL A 13 -10.35 10.03 -24.68
N ILE A 14 -10.35 10.91 -23.68
CA ILE A 14 -11.19 10.79 -22.47
C ILE A 14 -12.43 11.68 -22.63
N ASP A 15 -13.61 11.06 -22.73
CA ASP A 15 -14.89 11.75 -22.68
C ASP A 15 -15.33 11.96 -21.23
N ARG A 16 -15.41 13.22 -20.80
CA ARG A 16 -15.78 13.58 -19.42
C ARG A 16 -17.27 13.44 -19.13
N THR A 17 -18.10 13.32 -20.15
CA THR A 17 -19.56 13.18 -20.02
C THR A 17 -19.99 11.72 -19.96
N LYS A 18 -19.14 10.81 -20.45
CA LYS A 18 -19.37 9.38 -20.39
C LYS A 18 -18.97 8.80 -19.03
N LEU A 19 -19.85 7.99 -18.47
CA LEU A 19 -19.51 7.09 -17.36
C LEU A 19 -18.97 5.78 -17.96
N TYR A 20 -17.68 5.55 -17.77
CA TYR A 20 -17.02 4.33 -18.23
C TYR A 20 -17.24 3.20 -17.24
N THR A 21 -17.42 1.99 -17.77
CA THR A 21 -17.31 0.77 -16.97
C THR A 21 -15.86 0.54 -16.52
N PRO A 22 -15.61 -0.24 -15.45
CA PRO A 22 -14.25 -0.53 -15.00
C PRO A 22 -13.35 -1.11 -16.11
N ALA A 23 -13.89 -2.00 -16.95
CA ALA A 23 -13.16 -2.58 -18.08
C ALA A 23 -12.78 -1.52 -19.12
N GLU A 24 -13.70 -0.64 -19.52
CA GLU A 24 -13.38 0.44 -20.46
C GLU A 24 -12.37 1.43 -19.86
N ALA A 25 -12.50 1.76 -18.58
CA ALA A 25 -11.61 2.69 -17.89
C ALA A 25 -10.17 2.13 -17.76
N VAL A 26 -10.02 0.84 -17.46
CA VAL A 26 -8.72 0.16 -17.42
C VAL A 26 -8.03 0.20 -18.78
N LYS A 27 -8.76 -0.08 -19.86
CA LYS A 27 -8.23 0.01 -21.23
C LYS A 27 -7.73 1.43 -21.52
N LEU A 28 -8.54 2.44 -21.21
CA LEU A 28 -8.20 3.85 -21.41
C LEU A 28 -6.99 4.27 -20.56
N ALA A 29 -6.89 3.81 -19.31
CA ALA A 29 -5.76 4.08 -18.44
C ALA A 29 -4.44 3.54 -19.01
N LYS A 30 -4.47 2.35 -19.64
CA LYS A 30 -3.32 1.77 -20.33
C LYS A 30 -2.94 2.55 -21.59
N GLU A 31 -3.91 2.90 -22.43
CA GLU A 31 -3.69 3.64 -23.68
C GLU A 31 -3.18 5.08 -23.46
N THR A 32 -3.57 5.72 -22.36
CA THR A 32 -3.19 7.10 -22.03
C THR A 32 -1.82 7.21 -21.35
N THR A 33 -1.16 6.08 -21.09
CA THR A 33 0.20 6.04 -20.55
C THR A 33 1.19 6.58 -21.58
N ASN A 34 1.89 7.66 -21.24
CA ASN A 34 2.86 8.35 -22.13
C ASN A 34 4.31 8.24 -21.63
N VAL A 35 4.53 7.47 -20.57
CA VAL A 35 5.83 7.25 -19.94
C VAL A 35 6.50 6.00 -20.50
N LYS A 36 7.84 5.97 -20.43
CA LYS A 36 8.66 4.84 -20.93
C LYS A 36 8.85 3.73 -19.90
N PHE A 37 8.52 3.98 -18.64
CA PHE A 37 8.61 3.00 -17.56
C PHE A 37 7.24 2.37 -17.29
N ASP A 38 7.22 1.27 -16.54
CA ASP A 38 5.97 0.59 -16.17
C ASP A 38 5.18 1.40 -15.14
N ALA A 39 4.20 2.15 -15.65
CA ALA A 39 3.36 3.04 -14.86
C ALA A 39 2.50 2.25 -13.87
N THR A 40 2.13 2.91 -12.77
CA THR A 40 1.20 2.35 -11.79
C THR A 40 -0.21 2.81 -12.15
N VAL A 41 -1.18 1.90 -12.13
CA VAL A 41 -2.61 2.21 -12.26
C VAL A 41 -3.18 2.33 -10.85
N GLU A 42 -3.79 3.48 -10.58
CA GLU A 42 -4.36 3.81 -9.28
C GLU A 42 -5.83 4.22 -9.40
N VAL A 43 -6.55 4.08 -8.30
CA VAL A 43 -7.96 4.42 -8.15
C VAL A 43 -8.07 5.50 -7.08
N ALA A 44 -8.71 6.60 -7.45
CA ALA A 44 -9.08 7.65 -6.51
C ALA A 44 -10.60 7.62 -6.32
N MET A 45 -11.05 7.54 -5.07
CA MET A 45 -12.46 7.55 -4.71
C MET A 45 -12.74 8.68 -3.74
N ARG A 46 -13.79 9.46 -4.00
CA ARG A 46 -14.30 10.47 -3.07
C ARG A 46 -15.45 9.86 -2.29
N LEU A 47 -15.32 9.85 -0.97
CA LEU A 47 -16.32 9.32 -0.04
C LEU A 47 -17.16 10.46 0.56
N GLY A 48 -18.38 10.12 0.98
CA GLY A 48 -19.32 11.02 1.68
C GLY A 48 -19.15 11.06 3.20
N VAL A 49 -17.98 10.70 3.73
CA VAL A 49 -17.72 10.59 5.18
C VAL A 49 -17.07 11.87 5.74
N ASP A 50 -17.26 12.15 7.02
CA ASP A 50 -16.48 13.16 7.76
C ASP A 50 -15.30 12.49 8.48
N PRO A 51 -14.05 12.62 7.99
CA PRO A 51 -12.88 11.96 8.58
C PRO A 51 -12.50 12.50 9.97
N ARG A 52 -13.16 13.56 10.46
CA ARG A 52 -12.97 14.07 11.83
C ARG A 52 -13.81 13.28 12.84
N LYS A 53 -14.84 12.56 12.40
CA LYS A 53 -15.72 11.74 13.24
C LYS A 53 -15.20 10.31 13.29
N ALA A 54 -14.96 9.79 14.50
CA ALA A 54 -14.32 8.50 14.69
C ALA A 54 -15.15 7.32 14.13
N ASP A 55 -16.49 7.43 14.20
CA ASP A 55 -17.47 6.49 13.66
C ASP A 55 -17.55 6.50 12.13
N GLN A 56 -17.06 7.56 11.47
CA GLN A 56 -17.03 7.69 10.01
C GLN A 56 -15.63 7.50 9.40
N MET A 57 -14.64 7.15 10.24
CA MET A 57 -13.27 6.88 9.80
C MET A 57 -13.21 5.56 9.03
N VAL A 58 -13.06 5.65 7.71
CA VAL A 58 -12.84 4.47 6.85
C VAL A 58 -11.37 4.09 6.88
N ARG A 59 -11.08 2.88 7.38
CA ARG A 59 -9.75 2.27 7.37
C ARG A 59 -9.90 0.76 7.26
N GLY A 60 -9.06 0.14 6.45
CA GLY A 60 -9.10 -1.30 6.25
C GLY A 60 -7.89 -1.85 5.52
N THR A 61 -8.00 -3.12 5.16
CA THR A 61 -7.03 -3.83 4.33
C THR A 61 -7.79 -4.64 3.28
N VAL A 62 -7.21 -4.78 2.10
CA VAL A 62 -7.74 -5.64 1.04
C VAL A 62 -6.59 -6.41 0.42
N ASN A 63 -6.83 -7.67 0.06
CA ASN A 63 -5.87 -8.51 -0.64
C ASN A 63 -6.19 -8.45 -2.13
N LEU A 64 -5.28 -7.88 -2.92
CA LEU A 64 -5.43 -7.86 -4.37
C LEU A 64 -5.06 -9.26 -4.93
N PRO A 65 -5.96 -9.93 -5.68
CA PRO A 65 -5.73 -11.28 -6.16
C PRO A 65 -4.50 -11.41 -7.07
N HIS A 66 -4.14 -10.33 -7.78
CA HIS A 66 -2.97 -10.28 -8.66
C HIS A 66 -1.83 -9.41 -8.11
N GLY A 67 -1.96 -8.95 -6.86
CA GLY A 67 -1.02 -8.05 -6.21
C GLY A 67 -0.92 -6.66 -6.85
N THR A 68 0.06 -5.87 -6.42
CA THR A 68 0.27 -4.48 -6.90
C THR A 68 1.32 -4.38 -8.01
N GLY A 69 2.03 -5.47 -8.30
CA GLY A 69 3.18 -5.49 -9.21
C GLY A 69 4.45 -4.85 -8.62
N LYS A 70 4.44 -4.48 -7.34
CA LYS A 70 5.63 -4.08 -6.58
C LYS A 70 5.94 -5.16 -5.54
N THR A 71 7.18 -5.65 -5.52
CA THR A 71 7.67 -6.46 -4.39
C THR A 71 7.82 -5.54 -3.18
N ALA A 72 6.92 -5.67 -2.21
CA ALA A 72 6.99 -4.90 -0.97
C ALA A 72 8.21 -5.33 -0.15
N ARG A 73 9.01 -4.35 0.28
CA ARG A 73 10.07 -4.61 1.25
C ARG A 73 9.48 -4.60 2.66
N VAL A 74 9.49 -5.76 3.30
CA VAL A 74 8.84 -6.02 4.59
C VAL A 74 9.91 -6.21 5.65
N ILE A 75 9.84 -5.38 6.70
CA ILE A 75 10.68 -5.54 7.88
C ILE A 75 9.85 -6.13 9.03
N VAL A 76 10.51 -6.89 9.90
CA VAL A 76 9.86 -7.53 11.03
C VAL A 76 10.60 -7.23 12.32
N PHE A 77 9.86 -6.70 13.30
CA PHE A 77 10.29 -6.59 14.69
C PHE A 77 9.89 -7.84 15.47
N ALA A 78 10.81 -8.78 15.62
CA ALA A 78 10.60 -10.02 16.34
C ALA A 78 11.91 -10.52 16.97
N ALA A 79 11.81 -11.39 17.98
CA ALA A 79 12.94 -12.02 18.65
C ALA A 79 12.76 -13.54 18.74
N GLY A 80 13.87 -14.26 18.95
CA GLY A 80 13.87 -15.72 19.13
C GLY A 80 13.25 -16.45 17.93
N ALA A 81 12.44 -17.48 18.20
CA ALA A 81 11.82 -18.32 17.17
C ALA A 81 11.00 -17.51 16.15
N LYS A 82 10.36 -16.41 16.56
CA LYS A 82 9.58 -15.56 15.64
C LYS A 82 10.44 -14.78 14.66
N ALA A 83 11.70 -14.51 15.00
CA ALA A 83 12.64 -13.92 14.06
C ALA A 83 13.03 -14.94 12.97
N GLU A 84 13.29 -16.18 13.35
CA GLU A 84 13.61 -17.26 12.40
C GLU A 84 12.44 -17.55 11.45
N GLU A 85 11.22 -17.63 11.99
CA GLU A 85 9.99 -17.76 11.18
C GLU A 85 9.83 -16.62 10.17
N ALA A 86 10.16 -15.38 10.57
CA ALA A 86 10.07 -14.20 9.71
C ALA A 86 11.07 -14.25 8.55
N VAL A 87 12.31 -14.64 8.83
CA VAL A 87 13.36 -14.82 7.82
C VAL A 87 12.95 -15.92 6.84
N ALA A 88 12.47 -17.05 7.35
CA ALA A 88 11.99 -18.16 6.52
C ALA A 88 10.77 -17.79 5.66
N ALA A 89 9.90 -16.90 6.14
CA ALA A 89 8.77 -16.36 5.39
C ALA A 89 9.19 -15.35 4.30
N GLY A 90 10.47 -14.98 4.25
CA GLY A 90 11.03 -14.06 3.27
C GLY A 90 10.94 -12.60 3.67
N ALA A 91 10.93 -12.27 4.97
CA ALA A 91 11.13 -10.89 5.41
C ALA A 91 12.49 -10.35 4.94
N ASP A 92 12.55 -9.08 4.53
CA ASP A 92 13.77 -8.47 3.99
C ASP A 92 14.77 -8.11 5.09
N GLU A 93 14.27 -7.66 6.25
CA GLU A 93 15.08 -7.36 7.43
C GLU A 93 14.32 -7.79 8.69
N VAL A 94 15.00 -8.41 9.64
CA VAL A 94 14.42 -8.87 10.90
C VAL A 94 15.32 -8.46 12.06
N GLY A 95 14.76 -7.86 13.11
CA GLY A 95 15.56 -7.48 14.27
C GLY A 95 14.76 -6.82 15.37
N THR A 96 15.45 -6.40 16.43
CA THR A 96 14.85 -5.67 17.56
C THR A 96 15.54 -4.32 17.76
N ASP A 97 16.43 -4.19 18.74
CA ASP A 97 17.07 -2.91 19.11
C ASP A 97 17.97 -2.36 18.01
N GLU A 98 18.68 -3.21 17.27
CA GLU A 98 19.54 -2.81 16.15
C GLU A 98 18.73 -2.18 15.01
N LEU A 99 17.60 -2.78 14.66
CA LEU A 99 16.70 -2.27 13.63
C LEU A 99 16.05 -0.95 14.06
N VAL A 100 15.70 -0.82 15.35
CA VAL A 100 15.23 0.44 15.93
C VAL A 100 16.30 1.52 15.84
N ALA A 101 17.55 1.22 16.20
CA ALA A 101 18.66 2.17 16.11
C ALA A 101 18.95 2.61 14.67
N ARG A 102 18.89 1.68 13.71
CA ARG A 102 19.05 1.97 12.27
C ARG A 102 17.98 2.94 11.76
N ILE A 103 16.73 2.76 12.20
CA ILE A 103 15.62 3.66 11.86
C ILE A 103 15.75 5.03 12.54
N GLN A 104 16.22 5.06 13.79
CA GLN A 104 16.56 6.32 14.46
C GLN A 104 17.69 7.07 13.73
N GLY A 105 18.64 6.34 13.15
CA GLY A 105 19.70 6.86 12.28
C GLY A 105 19.22 7.33 10.91
N GLY A 106 17.92 7.24 10.60
CA GLY A 106 17.31 7.78 9.38
C GLY A 106 17.06 6.76 8.26
N TRP A 107 17.36 5.48 8.48
CA TRP A 107 17.05 4.46 7.49
C TRP A 107 15.55 4.14 7.44
N LEU A 108 14.95 4.27 6.27
CA LEU A 108 13.50 4.08 6.04
C LEU A 108 13.22 3.39 4.71
N ASP A 109 14.15 2.53 4.28
CA ASP A 109 14.12 1.93 2.94
C ASP A 109 13.27 0.65 2.89
N PHE A 110 12.03 0.75 3.35
CA PHE A 110 11.06 -0.35 3.41
C PHE A 110 9.63 0.16 3.22
N ASP A 111 8.73 -0.75 2.86
CA ASP A 111 7.33 -0.42 2.52
C ASP A 111 6.36 -0.79 3.64
N ALA A 112 6.67 -1.82 4.44
CA ALA A 112 5.83 -2.27 5.52
C ALA A 112 6.65 -2.76 6.72
N ALA A 113 6.13 -2.53 7.92
CA ALA A 113 6.68 -3.07 9.15
C ALA A 113 5.65 -3.97 9.85
N ILE A 114 6.10 -5.14 10.28
CA ILE A 114 5.35 -6.08 11.12
C ILE A 114 6.04 -6.13 12.48
N ALA A 115 5.27 -6.31 13.55
CA ALA A 115 5.82 -6.48 14.89
C ALA A 115 5.10 -7.56 15.67
N THR A 116 5.82 -8.26 16.54
CA THR A 116 5.18 -9.04 17.61
C THR A 116 4.77 -8.11 18.76
N PRO A 117 3.71 -8.44 19.52
CA PRO A 117 3.19 -7.57 20.59
C PRO A 117 4.24 -7.15 21.64
N ASP A 118 5.18 -8.04 21.96
CA ASP A 118 6.27 -7.81 22.91
C ASP A 118 7.29 -6.76 22.43
N GLN A 119 7.43 -6.55 21.12
CA GLN A 119 8.35 -5.56 20.56
C GLN A 119 7.76 -4.14 20.49
N MET A 120 6.45 -3.99 20.72
CA MET A 120 5.77 -2.69 20.60
C MET A 120 6.29 -1.63 21.57
N ALA A 121 6.75 -2.02 22.76
CA ALA A 121 7.34 -1.11 23.73
C ALA A 121 8.61 -0.43 23.19
N LYS A 122 9.41 -1.15 22.40
CA LYS A 122 10.64 -0.63 21.77
C LYS A 122 10.32 0.27 20.58
N ILE A 123 9.34 -0.14 19.75
CA ILE A 123 8.88 0.62 18.57
C ILE A 123 8.28 1.98 18.96
N GLY A 124 7.76 2.11 20.18
CA GLY A 124 7.30 3.39 20.74
C GLY A 124 8.34 4.53 20.62
N ARG A 125 9.65 4.21 20.69
CA ARG A 125 10.74 5.19 20.54
C ARG A 125 10.85 5.79 19.14
N ILE A 126 10.42 5.05 18.11
CA ILE A 126 10.44 5.47 16.70
C ILE A 126 9.05 5.80 16.15
N ALA A 127 8.02 5.80 17.01
CA ALA A 127 6.64 6.09 16.61
C ALA A 127 6.49 7.47 15.93
N ARG A 128 7.27 8.47 16.37
CA ARG A 128 7.28 9.81 15.74
C ARG A 128 7.84 9.82 14.32
N ILE A 129 8.66 8.83 13.96
CA ILE A 129 9.27 8.68 12.63
C ILE A 129 8.34 7.88 11.71
N LEU A 130 7.83 6.75 12.21
CA LEU A 130 7.01 5.81 11.44
C LEU A 130 5.55 6.26 11.30
N GLY A 131 4.99 6.88 12.33
CA GLY A 131 3.57 7.27 12.40
C GLY A 131 3.13 8.19 11.26
N PRO A 132 3.80 9.34 11.03
CA PRO A 132 3.44 10.26 9.94
C PRO A 132 3.57 9.65 8.54
N ARG A 133 4.38 8.60 8.40
CA ARG A 133 4.63 7.88 7.14
C ARG A 133 3.71 6.67 6.93
N GLY A 134 2.86 6.35 7.90
CA GLY A 134 1.99 5.17 7.83
C GLY A 134 2.73 3.84 7.97
N LEU A 135 4.01 3.86 8.33
CA LEU A 135 4.86 2.66 8.48
C LEU A 135 4.75 2.02 9.87
N MET A 136 3.96 2.61 10.78
CA MET A 136 3.83 2.11 12.15
C MET A 136 2.96 0.84 12.18
N PRO A 137 3.47 -0.28 12.74
CA PRO A 137 2.68 -1.49 12.93
C PRO A 137 1.41 -1.21 13.74
N ASN A 138 0.29 -1.82 13.35
CA ASN A 138 -1.01 -1.61 13.98
C ASN A 138 -1.80 -2.92 14.09
N PRO A 139 -2.32 -3.28 15.28
CA PRO A 139 -3.16 -4.48 15.44
C PRO A 139 -4.38 -4.48 14.52
N LYS A 140 -4.97 -3.31 14.23
CA LYS A 140 -6.16 -3.18 13.37
C LYS A 140 -5.90 -3.53 11.91
N THR A 141 -4.65 -3.40 11.45
CA THR A 141 -4.25 -3.80 10.10
C THR A 141 -3.62 -5.19 10.06
N GLY A 142 -3.60 -5.91 11.20
CA GLY A 142 -2.99 -7.23 11.30
C GLY A 142 -1.45 -7.23 11.23
N THR A 143 -0.81 -6.07 11.33
CA THR A 143 0.66 -5.94 11.30
C THR A 143 1.28 -6.00 12.69
N VAL A 144 0.46 -6.13 13.74
CA VAL A 144 0.89 -6.56 15.07
C VAL A 144 0.26 -7.92 15.35
N THR A 145 1.06 -8.99 15.29
CA THR A 145 0.57 -10.37 15.37
C THR A 145 1.65 -11.34 15.86
N MET A 146 1.23 -12.49 16.40
CA MET A 146 2.12 -13.62 16.68
C MET A 146 2.34 -14.50 15.44
N ASP A 147 1.45 -14.41 14.44
CA ASP A 147 1.54 -15.13 13.16
C ASP A 147 2.30 -14.29 12.13
N VAL A 148 3.61 -14.24 12.32
CA VAL A 148 4.51 -13.40 11.53
C VAL A 148 4.63 -13.92 10.10
N THR A 149 4.69 -15.24 9.93
CA THR A 149 4.77 -15.89 8.62
C THR A 149 3.59 -15.49 7.73
N LYS A 150 2.36 -15.57 8.24
CA LYS A 150 1.18 -15.16 7.49
C LYS A 150 1.19 -13.67 7.18
N ALA A 151 1.59 -12.82 8.13
CA ALA A 151 1.63 -11.38 7.90
C ALA A 151 2.65 -10.99 6.81
N VAL A 152 3.82 -11.63 6.78
CA VAL A 152 4.81 -11.42 5.72
C VAL A 152 4.27 -11.88 4.37
N ALA A 153 3.69 -13.08 4.32
CA ALA A 153 3.11 -13.65 3.09
C ALA A 153 1.95 -12.79 2.54
N ASP A 154 1.04 -12.34 3.41
CA ASP A 154 -0.06 -11.45 3.06
C ASP A 154 0.44 -10.16 2.40
N ILE A 155 1.39 -9.47 3.03
CA ILE A 155 1.91 -8.18 2.53
C ILE A 155 2.66 -8.38 1.21
N LYS A 156 3.51 -9.40 1.13
CA LYS A 156 4.22 -9.73 -0.13
C LYS A 156 3.27 -10.22 -1.22
N GLY A 157 2.15 -10.85 -0.83
CA GLY A 157 1.06 -11.27 -1.71
C GLY A 157 0.14 -10.15 -2.19
N GLY A 158 0.41 -8.89 -1.83
CA GLY A 158 -0.34 -7.74 -2.34
C GLY A 158 -1.48 -7.26 -1.45
N LYS A 159 -1.45 -7.59 -0.15
CA LYS A 159 -2.29 -6.92 0.84
C LYS A 159 -1.94 -5.44 0.91
N ILE A 160 -2.92 -4.61 0.59
CA ILE A 160 -2.80 -3.16 0.73
C ILE A 160 -3.60 -2.69 1.95
N THR A 161 -3.12 -1.62 2.56
CA THR A 161 -3.84 -0.95 3.65
C THR A 161 -4.31 0.40 3.16
N PHE A 162 -5.50 0.82 3.59
CA PHE A 162 -6.07 2.09 3.18
C PHE A 162 -6.68 2.83 4.35
N ARG A 163 -6.67 4.16 4.25
CA ARG A 163 -7.26 5.07 5.21
C ARG A 163 -7.73 6.31 4.48
N VAL A 164 -8.93 6.76 4.83
CA VAL A 164 -9.46 8.02 4.29
C VAL A 164 -8.58 9.21 4.70
N ASP A 165 -8.33 10.12 3.75
CA ASP A 165 -7.60 11.34 4.00
C ASP A 165 -8.48 12.42 4.68
N LYS A 166 -7.89 13.59 4.97
CA LYS A 166 -8.60 14.72 5.58
C LYS A 166 -9.65 15.38 4.67
N HIS A 167 -9.67 15.03 3.39
CA HIS A 167 -10.58 15.53 2.34
C HIS A 167 -11.62 14.49 1.92
N SER A 168 -11.74 13.39 2.68
CA SER A 168 -12.66 12.29 2.41
C SER A 168 -12.33 11.50 1.14
N ASN A 169 -11.06 11.45 0.72
CA ASN A 169 -10.61 10.65 -0.42
C ASN A 169 -9.93 9.35 0.02
N LEU A 170 -10.04 8.33 -0.82
CA LEU A 170 -9.23 7.12 -0.81
C LEU A 170 -8.40 7.05 -2.08
N HIS A 171 -7.15 6.67 -1.93
CA HIS A 171 -6.22 6.39 -3.04
C HIS A 171 -5.70 4.98 -2.89
N LEU A 172 -5.85 4.17 -3.92
CA LEU A 172 -5.47 2.76 -3.94
C LEU A 172 -4.69 2.46 -5.21
N ILE A 173 -3.66 1.63 -5.09
CA ILE A 173 -2.99 1.06 -6.25
C ILE A 173 -3.68 -0.25 -6.59
N ILE A 174 -4.05 -0.45 -7.85
CA ILE A 174 -4.66 -1.71 -8.32
C ILE A 174 -3.73 -2.52 -9.22
N GLY A 175 -2.55 -2.00 -9.57
CA GLY A 175 -1.53 -2.76 -10.29
C GLY A 175 -0.64 -1.89 -11.18
N LYS A 176 0.09 -2.56 -12.07
CA LYS A 176 0.94 -1.93 -13.08
C LYS A 176 0.26 -1.88 -14.44
N ALA A 177 0.66 -0.94 -15.30
CA ALA A 177 0.17 -0.85 -16.66
C ALA A 177 0.53 -2.10 -17.49
N SER A 178 1.61 -2.80 -17.12
CA SER A 178 2.00 -4.10 -17.66
C SER A 178 1.03 -5.24 -17.34
N PHE A 179 0.16 -5.11 -16.33
CA PHE A 179 -0.85 -6.14 -16.02
C PHE A 179 -1.86 -6.26 -17.16
N SER A 180 -2.43 -7.45 -17.34
CA SER A 180 -3.55 -7.62 -18.27
C SER A 180 -4.77 -6.81 -17.82
N GLU A 181 -5.67 -6.49 -18.75
CA GLU A 181 -6.90 -5.75 -18.42
C GLU A 181 -7.76 -6.50 -17.40
N ASN A 182 -7.89 -7.82 -17.55
CA ASN A 182 -8.63 -8.67 -16.61
C ASN A 182 -8.03 -8.62 -15.20
N GLN A 183 -6.71 -8.69 -15.07
CA GLN A 183 -6.06 -8.62 -13.75
C GLN A 183 -6.31 -7.29 -13.04
N LEU A 184 -6.30 -6.17 -13.78
CA LEU A 184 -6.60 -4.86 -13.21
C LEU A 184 -8.08 -4.72 -12.83
N VAL A 185 -9.00 -5.30 -13.62
CA VAL A 185 -10.43 -5.33 -13.30
C VAL A 185 -10.71 -6.21 -12.08
N ASP A 186 -10.09 -7.38 -11.97
CA ASP A 186 -10.20 -8.26 -10.81
C ASP A 186 -9.67 -7.58 -9.54
N ASN A 187 -8.52 -6.91 -9.63
CA ASN A 187 -7.96 -6.13 -8.53
C ASN A 187 -8.84 -4.93 -8.14
N TYR A 188 -9.52 -4.30 -9.10
CA TYR A 188 -10.49 -3.24 -8.83
C TYR A 188 -11.75 -3.76 -8.11
N ALA A 189 -12.17 -4.99 -8.40
CA ALA A 189 -13.37 -5.61 -7.85
C ALA A 189 -13.21 -6.15 -6.42
N ALA A 190 -11.96 -6.39 -5.98
CA ALA A 190 -11.61 -6.87 -4.65
C ALA A 190 -11.78 -5.81 -3.55
#